data_AF-A0A158M472-F1
#
_entry.id   AF-A0A158M472-F1
#
_cell.length_a   1.000
_cell.length_b   1.000
_cell.length_c   1.000
_cell.angle_alpha   90.00
_cell.angle_beta   90.00
_cell.angle_gamma   90.00
#
_symmetry.space_group_name_H-M   'P 1'
#
loop_
_entity.id
_entity.type
_entity.pdbx_description
1 polymer ?
#
loop_
_entity_poly.entity_id
_entity_poly.type
_entity_poly.pdbx_seq_one_letter_code
_entity_poly.pdbx_strand_id
1 'polypeptide(L)' 'MALRVTLVVPRRRVWCEQCGGPHLERLSWLGRYQRVTDRLAEAVSQLLESSNILAVARFFQLGWHTV' A
#
# COMPACT_ATOMS: atom_id res chain seq x y z
N MET A 1 -7.66 -20.12 0.97
CA MET A 1 -7.22 -19.34 2.16
C MET A 1 -6.05 -18.46 1.75
N ALA A 2 -6.26 -17.15 1.55
CA ALA A 2 -5.14 -16.23 1.40
C ALA A 2 -4.59 -15.92 2.80
N LEU A 3 -3.31 -16.19 3.02
CA LEU A 3 -2.64 -15.84 4.28
C LEU A 3 -2.47 -14.32 4.33
N ARG A 4 -3.03 -13.69 5.35
CA ARG A 4 -2.85 -12.26 5.58
C ARG A 4 -1.54 -12.02 6.31
N VAL A 5 -0.55 -11.49 5.60
CA VAL A 5 0.73 -11.07 6.19
C VAL A 5 0.63 -9.60 6.59
N THR A 6 1.01 -9.29 7.82
CA THR A 6 1.06 -7.90 8.32
C THR A 6 2.51 -7.54 8.62
N LEU A 7 2.95 -6.38 8.14
CA LEU A 7 4.28 -5.83 8.42
C LEU A 7 4.15 -4.70 9.43
N VAL A 8 4.98 -4.72 10.47
CA VAL A 8 5.14 -3.59 11.40
C VAL A 8 6.38 -2.83 10.96
N VAL A 9 6.17 -1.62 10.44
CA VAL A 9 7.23 -0.81 9.82
C VAL A 9 7.40 0.48 10.62
N PRO A 10 8.39 0.55 11.53
CA PRO A 10 8.70 1.80 12.20
C PRO A 10 9.20 2.81 11.15
N ARG A 11 8.63 4.03 11.17
CA ARG A 11 9.01 5.09 10.24
C ARG A 11 9.63 6.26 10.99
N ARG A 12 10.78 6.73 10.53
CA ARG A 12 11.42 7.93 11.08
C ARG A 12 10.91 9.21 10.40
N ARG A 13 10.96 10.31 11.14
CA ARG A 13 10.87 11.66 10.57
C ARG A 13 12.27 12.14 10.23
N VAL A 14 12.44 12.64 9.01
CA VAL A 14 13.69 13.18 8.47
C VAL A 14 13.49 14.66 8.16
N TRP A 15 14.53 15.45 8.34
CA TRP A 15 14.53 16.84 7.88
C TRP A 15 14.77 16.89 6.37
N CYS A 16 13.90 17.59 5.63
CA CYS A 16 14.06 17.81 4.20
C CYS A 16 14.69 19.19 3.97
N GLU A 17 15.94 19.24 3.52
CA GLU A 17 16.62 20.52 3.21
C GLU A 17 15.94 21.28 2.06
N GLN A 18 15.33 20.58 1.11
CA GLN A 18 14.62 21.21 -0.02
C GLN A 18 13.26 21.80 0.40
N CYS A 19 12.60 21.17 1.37
CA CYS A 19 11.26 21.51 1.81
C CYS A 19 11.27 22.45 3.03
N GLY A 20 12.40 22.54 3.74
CA GLY A 20 12.58 23.32 4.96
C GLY A 20 11.84 22.76 6.18
N GLY A 21 11.62 21.44 6.28
CA GLY A 21 10.83 20.88 7.38
C GLY A 21 10.86 19.36 7.56
N PRO A 22 10.19 18.84 8.62
CA PRO A 22 10.22 17.42 8.98
C PRO A 22 9.21 16.59 8.17
N HIS A 23 9.71 15.69 7.33
CA HIS A 23 8.94 14.73 6.54
C HIS A 23 9.07 13.31 7.07
N LEU A 24 8.11 12.43 6.73
CA LEU A 24 8.30 10.99 6.91
C LEU A 24 9.36 10.49 5.93
N GLU A 25 10.19 9.53 6.36
CA GLU A 25 11.15 8.90 5.47
C GLU A 25 10.45 8.28 4.25
N ARG A 26 11.11 8.40 3.10
CA ARG A 26 10.64 7.80 1.86
C ARG A 26 11.07 6.34 1.84
N LEU A 27 10.09 5.45 1.75
CA LEU A 27 10.31 4.04 1.47
C LEU A 27 10.00 3.81 -0.01
N SER A 28 10.88 3.10 -0.72
CA SER A 28 10.74 2.87 -2.17
C SER A 28 9.61 1.90 -2.54
N TRP A 29 9.08 1.17 -1.57
CA TRP A 29 8.08 0.10 -1.74
C TRP A 29 6.78 0.38 -0.95
N LEU A 30 6.68 1.53 -0.30
CA LEU A 30 5.50 1.96 0.45
C LEU A 30 5.22 3.44 0.20
N GLY A 31 4.12 3.73 -0.47
CA GLY A 31 3.66 5.10 -0.67
C GLY A 31 3.50 5.90 0.62
N ARG A 32 3.61 7.24 0.51
CA ARG A 32 3.70 8.17 1.66
C ARG A 32 2.63 7.94 2.72
N TYR A 33 1.37 7.76 2.31
CA TYR A 33 0.21 7.57 3.21
C TYR A 33 -0.47 6.21 3.02
N GLN A 34 0.14 5.30 2.28
CA GLN A 34 -0.43 4.00 2.00
C GLN A 34 -0.22 3.04 3.18
N ARG A 35 -1.22 2.19 3.40
CA ARG A 35 -1.17 1.08 4.39
C ARG A 35 -0.98 -0.29 3.74
N VAL A 36 -0.79 -0.29 2.42
CA VAL A 36 -0.51 -1.46 1.59
C VAL A 36 0.80 -1.22 0.87
N THR A 37 1.60 -2.27 0.70
CA THR A 37 2.86 -2.19 -0.07
C THR A 37 2.56 -1.94 -1.54
N ASP A 38 3.47 -1.26 -2.25
CA ASP A 38 3.33 -0.98 -3.67
C ASP A 38 3.15 -2.29 -4.49
N ARG A 39 3.87 -3.35 -4.11
CA ARG A 39 3.72 -4.69 -4.70
C ARG A 39 2.30 -5.26 -4.58
N LEU A 40 1.63 -5.01 -3.46
CA LEU A 40 0.25 -5.49 -3.26
C LEU A 40 -0.72 -4.64 -4.09
N ALA A 41 -0.52 -3.32 -4.13
CA ALA A 41 -1.32 -2.44 -4.97
C ALA A 41 -1.22 -2.83 -6.45
N GLU A 42 -0.01 -3.13 -6.94
CA GLU A 42 0.22 -3.58 -8.32
C GLU A 42 -0.48 -4.92 -8.61
N ALA A 43 -0.38 -5.90 -7.70
CA ALA A 43 -1.09 -7.17 -7.85
C ALA A 43 -2.62 -7.02 -7.88
N VAL A 44 -3.16 -6.08 -7.09
CA VAL A 44 -4.58 -5.72 -7.12
C VAL A 44 -4.96 -5.12 -8.47
N SER A 45 -4.17 -4.17 -8.97
CA SER A 45 -4.39 -3.54 -10.28
C SER A 45 -4.36 -4.55 -11.44
N GLN A 46 -3.41 -5.48 -11.44
CA GLN A 46 -3.33 -6.52 -12.47
C GLN A 46 -4.56 -7.44 -12.47
N LEU A 47 -5.08 -7.82 -11.29
CA LEU A 47 -6.26 -8.68 -11.23
C LEU A 47 -7.55 -7.93 -11.62
N LEU A 48 -7.59 -6.61 -11.42
CA LEU A 48 -8.72 -5.77 -11.85
C LEU A 48 -8.86 -5.71 -13.38
N GLU A 49 -7.78 -5.91 -14.14
CA GLU A 49 -7.86 -5.92 -15.61
C GLU A 49 -8.76 -7.05 -16.15
N SER A 50 -8.87 -8.16 -15.41
CA SER A 50 -9.64 -9.34 -15.82
C SER A 50 -10.77 -9.71 -14.86
N SER A 51 -11.10 -8.86 -13.89
CA SER A 51 -12.08 -9.18 -12.84
C SER A 51 -12.83 -7.95 -12.34
N ASN A 52 -13.88 -8.15 -11.55
CA ASN A 52 -14.63 -7.05 -10.93
C ASN A 52 -14.09 -6.70 -9.54
N ILE A 53 -14.33 -5.46 -9.10
CA ILE A 53 -13.88 -4.91 -7.82
C ILE A 53 -14.27 -5.81 -6.64
N LEU A 54 -15.49 -6.36 -6.63
CA LEU A 54 -15.96 -7.22 -5.53
C LEU A 54 -15.23 -8.56 -5.48
N ALA A 55 -14.91 -9.15 -6.63
CA ALA A 55 -14.14 -10.38 -6.70
C ALA A 55 -12.70 -10.17 -6.24
N VAL A 56 -12.05 -9.09 -6.69
CA VAL A 56 -10.68 -8.71 -6.29
C VAL A 56 -10.61 -8.42 -4.79
N ALA A 57 -11.56 -7.63 -4.26
CA ALA A 57 -11.65 -7.34 -2.83
C ALA A 57 -11.77 -8.62 -1.99
N ARG A 58 -12.61 -9.58 -2.42
CA ARG A 58 -12.75 -10.89 -1.74
C ARG A 58 -11.47 -11.73 -1.85
N PHE A 59 -10.80 -11.72 -3.00
CA PHE A 59 -9.57 -12.49 -3.22
C PHE A 59 -8.43 -12.01 -2.30
N PHE A 60 -8.22 -10.70 -2.22
CA PHE A 60 -7.19 -10.10 -1.37
C PHE A 60 -7.63 -9.81 0.07
N GLN A 61 -8.89 -10.09 0.42
CA GLN A 61 -9.51 -9.75 1.71
C GLN A 61 -9.38 -8.25 2.05
N LEU A 62 -9.60 -7.40 1.05
CA LEU A 62 -9.61 -5.94 1.18
C LEU A 62 -11.05 -5.40 1.29
N GLY A 63 -11.19 -4.21 1.85
CA GLY A 63 -12.45 -3.47 1.74
C GLY A 63 -12.66 -3.03 0.30
N TRP A 64 -13.85 -3.20 -0.26
CA TRP A 64 -14.12 -2.83 -1.66
C TRP A 64 -13.88 -1.34 -1.96
N HIS A 65 -13.94 -0.47 -0.94
CA HIS A 65 -13.68 0.97 -1.03
C HIS A 65 -12.18 1.33 -0.99
N THR A 66 -11.30 0.34 -0.78
CA THR A 66 -9.85 0.50 -0.79
C THR A 66 -9.18 -0.13 -2.01
N VAL A 67 -9.98 -0.73 -2.90
CA VAL A 67 -9.56 -1.38 -4.15
C VAL A 67 -9.64 -0.38 -5.29
#